data_AF-A0A0G1JP95-F1
#
_entry.id   AF-A0A0G1JP95-F1
#
_cell.length_a   1.000
_cell.length_b   1.000
_cell.length_c   1.000
_cell.angle_alpha   90.00
_cell.angle_beta   90.00
_cell.angle_gamma   90.00
#
_symmetry.space_group_name_H-M   'P 1'
#
loop_
_entity.id
_entity.type
_entity.pdbx_description
1 polymer ?
#
loop_
_entity_poly.entity_id
_entity_poly.type
_entity_poly.pdbx_seq_one_letter_code
_entity_poly.pdbx_strand_id
1 'polypeptide(L)'
;MFSHPPDWRKRLQPDFLQKAFKSEALNDLIKQAEKKYVDWNTFKHYQIPKDFIPETAWAYLKFNRFSNRERTPVKSTANDSFTYIITKTMYKRLSFIDSNTSGFLGSDVEKPTEIQKNKLIISGLTEEAIASSQIEGANTSRKVAKKMLLSKRKARNKDEQMIINNYQVMQRLLDWKDFPLSLNMLQDIQKNITADTLEDKNDEARLRTDKDNIGVVNRLTGEVVFTPPKQSVVLQELERLVEYANQKETDDGY
;
A
#
# COMPACT_ATOMS: atom_id res chain seq x y z
N MET A 1 1.03 4.82 22.60
CA MET A 1 1.29 3.37 22.74
C MET A 1 0.27 2.63 21.88
N PHE A 2 0.71 1.90 20.86
CA PHE A 2 -0.19 1.10 20.03
C PHE A 2 -0.76 -0.01 20.90
N SER A 3 -2.07 0.01 21.17
CA SER A 3 -2.70 -1.07 21.93
C SER A 3 -3.02 -2.21 20.99
N HIS A 4 -2.55 -3.42 21.31
CA HIS A 4 -2.97 -4.60 20.56
C HIS A 4 -4.48 -4.81 20.70
N PRO A 5 -5.19 -5.13 19.61
CA PRO A 5 -6.59 -5.48 19.69
C PRO A 5 -6.78 -6.72 20.58
N PRO A 6 -7.89 -6.79 21.35
CA PRO A 6 -8.21 -8.00 22.10
C PRO A 6 -8.41 -9.16 21.13
N ASP A 7 -8.14 -10.38 21.60
CA ASP A 7 -8.44 -11.60 20.84
C ASP A 7 -9.96 -11.74 20.70
N TRP A 8 -10.45 -11.33 19.53
CA TRP A 8 -11.86 -11.26 19.22
C TRP A 8 -12.54 -12.63 19.28
N ARG A 9 -11.82 -13.72 19.00
CA ARG A 9 -12.39 -15.08 19.03
C ARG A 9 -12.74 -15.50 20.45
N LYS A 10 -11.90 -15.15 21.42
CA LYS A 10 -12.14 -15.43 22.85
C LYS A 10 -13.27 -14.59 23.46
N ARG A 11 -13.69 -13.51 22.76
CA ARG A 11 -14.70 -12.56 23.24
C ARG A 11 -16.08 -12.75 22.59
N LEU A 12 -16.20 -13.68 21.64
CA LEU A 12 -17.47 -14.07 21.04
C LEU A 12 -18.07 -15.25 21.80
N GLN A 13 -19.13 -14.99 22.55
CA GLN A 13 -19.97 -16.03 23.14
C GLN A 13 -21.29 -16.15 22.35
N PRO A 14 -21.90 -17.34 22.26
CA PRO A 14 -23.17 -17.53 21.52
C PRO A 14 -24.29 -16.60 21.99
N ASP A 15 -24.47 -16.45 23.31
CA ASP A 15 -25.50 -15.59 23.90
C ASP A 15 -25.31 -14.12 23.53
N PHE A 16 -24.04 -13.70 23.44
CA PHE A 16 -23.69 -12.35 23.02
C PHE A 16 -24.07 -12.08 21.56
N LEU A 17 -23.82 -13.03 20.65
CA LEU A 17 -24.19 -12.88 19.24
C LEU A 17 -25.69 -12.68 19.09
N GLN A 18 -26.49 -13.46 19.81
CA GLN A 18 -27.95 -13.32 19.77
C GLN A 18 -28.41 -11.93 20.25
N LYS A 19 -27.80 -11.41 21.34
CA LYS A 19 -28.07 -10.05 21.84
C LYS A 19 -27.62 -8.98 20.82
N ALA A 20 -26.45 -9.16 20.21
CA ALA A 20 -25.88 -8.24 19.24
C ALA A 20 -26.73 -8.13 17.97
N PHE A 21 -27.18 -9.26 17.42
CA PHE A 21 -28.04 -9.28 16.23
C PHE A 21 -29.36 -8.53 16.43
N LYS A 22 -29.94 -8.60 17.64
CA LYS A 22 -31.20 -7.91 17.98
C LYS A 22 -31.03 -6.42 18.29
N SER A 23 -29.81 -5.94 18.51
CA SER A 23 -29.55 -4.54 18.88
C SER A 23 -29.37 -3.66 17.64
N GLU A 24 -30.37 -2.86 17.32
CA GLU A 24 -30.30 -1.87 16.22
C GLU A 24 -29.15 -0.86 16.44
N ALA A 25 -29.04 -0.33 17.66
CA ALA A 25 -27.99 0.64 18.01
C ALA A 25 -26.56 0.09 17.80
N LEU A 26 -26.31 -1.18 18.17
CA LEU A 26 -25.02 -1.81 17.92
C LEU A 26 -24.80 -2.04 16.43
N ASN A 27 -25.80 -2.55 15.72
CA ASN A 27 -25.70 -2.81 14.28
C ASN A 27 -25.39 -1.52 13.50
N ASP A 28 -25.99 -0.38 13.87
CA ASP A 28 -25.70 0.90 13.23
C ASP A 28 -24.30 1.42 13.55
N LEU A 29 -23.82 1.24 14.78
CA LEU A 29 -22.43 1.50 15.15
C LEU A 29 -21.46 0.68 14.28
N ILE A 30 -21.73 -0.62 14.12
CA ILE A 30 -20.89 -1.52 13.31
C ILE A 30 -20.90 -1.09 11.84
N LYS A 31 -22.06 -0.74 11.26
CA LYS A 31 -22.14 -0.22 9.89
C LYS A 31 -21.29 1.04 9.72
N GLN A 32 -21.32 1.97 10.68
CA GLN A 32 -20.51 3.18 10.64
C GLN A 32 -19.01 2.88 10.73
N ALA A 33 -18.63 1.96 11.62
CA ALA A 33 -17.25 1.50 11.78
C ALA A 33 -16.72 0.80 10.51
N GLU A 34 -17.54 -0.05 9.88
CA GLU A 34 -17.21 -0.70 8.61
C GLU A 34 -17.07 0.29 7.46
N LYS A 35 -17.97 1.27 7.37
CA LYS A 35 -17.91 2.33 6.34
C LYS A 35 -16.55 3.04 6.31
N LYS A 36 -15.94 3.24 7.47
CA LYS A 36 -14.63 3.88 7.64
C LYS A 36 -13.46 2.88 7.71
N TYR A 37 -13.74 1.58 7.63
CA TYR A 37 -12.76 0.49 7.80
C TYR A 37 -11.87 0.68 9.04
N VAL A 38 -12.48 1.06 10.18
CA VAL A 38 -11.69 1.48 11.35
C VAL A 38 -10.87 0.34 11.95
N ASP A 39 -9.69 0.71 12.46
CA ASP A 39 -8.85 -0.13 13.30
C ASP A 39 -9.25 -0.05 14.78
N TRP A 40 -8.64 -0.90 15.61
CA TRP A 40 -8.96 -0.98 17.03
C TRP A 40 -8.63 0.29 17.84
N ASN A 41 -7.52 0.97 17.53
CA ASN A 41 -7.14 2.17 18.24
C ASN A 41 -8.18 3.28 18.06
N THR A 42 -8.83 3.30 16.90
CA THR A 42 -9.95 4.20 16.63
C THR A 42 -11.25 3.69 17.26
N PHE A 43 -11.57 2.41 17.07
CA PHE A 43 -12.85 1.83 17.47
C PHE A 43 -13.08 1.84 18.99
N LYS A 44 -12.03 1.62 19.79
CA LYS A 44 -12.15 1.58 21.27
C LYS A 44 -12.65 2.88 21.90
N HIS A 45 -12.62 3.99 21.16
CA HIS A 45 -13.10 5.30 21.60
C HIS A 45 -14.51 5.64 21.09
N TYR A 46 -15.17 4.71 20.40
CA TYR A 46 -16.53 4.92 19.92
C TYR A 46 -17.53 4.86 21.08
N GLN A 47 -18.66 5.55 20.93
CA GLN A 47 -19.76 5.46 21.90
C GLN A 47 -20.46 4.11 21.75
N ILE A 48 -20.14 3.20 22.65
CA ILE A 48 -20.74 1.87 22.69
C ILE A 48 -22.11 1.95 23.40
N PRO A 49 -23.17 1.30 22.89
CA PRO A 49 -24.45 1.27 23.57
C PRO A 49 -24.31 0.63 24.97
N LYS A 50 -25.07 1.12 25.96
CA LYS A 50 -24.95 0.77 27.39
C LYS A 50 -24.94 -0.74 27.69
N ASP A 51 -25.58 -1.52 26.82
CA ASP A 51 -25.72 -2.97 26.91
C ASP A 51 -24.47 -3.77 26.50
N PHE A 52 -23.43 -3.09 26.01
CA PHE A 52 -22.25 -3.66 25.38
C PHE A 52 -20.98 -2.98 25.89
N ILE A 53 -19.84 -3.66 25.76
CA ILE A 53 -18.51 -3.11 26.04
C ILE A 53 -17.69 -3.04 24.75
N PRO A 54 -16.68 -2.15 24.65
CA PRO A 54 -15.91 -1.96 23.42
C PRO A 54 -15.29 -3.24 22.86
N GLU A 55 -14.80 -4.13 23.72
CA GLU A 55 -14.14 -5.37 23.33
C GLU A 55 -15.11 -6.36 22.67
N THR A 56 -16.33 -6.47 23.18
CA THR A 56 -17.35 -7.38 22.62
C THR A 56 -17.99 -6.80 21.37
N ALA A 57 -18.21 -5.48 21.33
CA ALA A 57 -18.62 -4.78 20.11
C ALA A 57 -17.57 -4.91 19.00
N TRP A 58 -16.28 -4.80 19.34
CA TRP A 58 -15.18 -5.05 18.40
C TRP A 58 -15.14 -6.49 17.94
N ALA A 59 -15.41 -7.44 18.83
CA ALA A 59 -15.45 -8.84 18.47
C ALA A 59 -16.57 -9.14 17.46
N TYR A 60 -17.74 -8.49 17.62
CA TYR A 60 -18.83 -8.56 16.64
C TYR A 60 -18.44 -7.96 15.28
N LEU A 61 -17.80 -6.79 15.26
CA LEU A 61 -17.24 -6.21 14.02
C LEU A 61 -16.25 -7.15 13.34
N LYS A 62 -15.34 -7.76 14.11
CA LYS A 62 -14.36 -8.71 13.59
C LYS A 62 -15.00 -9.99 13.06
N PHE A 63 -16.07 -10.47 13.70
CA PHE A 63 -16.87 -11.59 13.22
C PHE A 63 -17.49 -11.29 11.84
N ASN A 64 -18.14 -10.13 11.70
CA ASN A 64 -18.74 -9.72 10.43
C ASN A 64 -17.71 -9.61 9.30
N ARG A 65 -16.55 -9.02 9.60
CA ARG A 65 -15.41 -8.98 8.67
C ARG A 65 -14.88 -10.37 8.35
N PHE A 66 -14.77 -11.25 9.33
CA PHE A 66 -14.24 -12.60 9.13
C PHE A 66 -15.14 -13.41 8.21
N SER A 67 -16.46 -13.36 8.39
CA SER A 67 -17.41 -14.13 7.58
C SER A 67 -17.45 -13.72 6.10
N ASN A 68 -17.10 -12.47 5.78
CA ASN A 68 -17.16 -11.91 4.41
C ASN A 68 -15.77 -11.62 3.83
N ARG A 69 -14.72 -12.27 4.33
CA ARG A 69 -13.34 -11.95 3.96
C ARG A 69 -12.89 -12.59 2.67
N GLU A 70 -12.14 -11.82 1.91
CA GLU A 70 -11.25 -12.31 0.85
C GLU A 70 -9.87 -12.60 1.44
N ARG A 71 -9.17 -13.56 0.84
CA ARG A 71 -7.81 -13.94 1.25
C ARG A 71 -6.83 -13.42 0.22
N THR A 72 -5.74 -12.82 0.69
CA THR A 72 -4.64 -12.42 -0.18
C THR A 72 -3.79 -13.62 -0.56
N PRO A 73 -3.12 -13.57 -1.73
CA PRO A 73 -2.10 -14.56 -2.10
C PRO A 73 -0.88 -14.49 -1.18
N VAL A 74 -0.56 -13.29 -0.66
CA VAL A 74 0.56 -13.05 0.28
C VAL A 74 0.32 -13.76 1.61
N LYS A 75 1.35 -14.42 2.13
CA LYS A 75 1.33 -15.12 3.41
C LYS A 75 2.15 -14.40 4.47
N SER A 76 1.74 -14.57 5.72
CA SER A 76 2.54 -14.17 6.89
C SER A 76 3.69 -15.15 7.11
N THR A 77 4.63 -14.79 7.98
CA THR A 77 5.70 -15.71 8.43
C THR A 77 5.18 -16.95 9.15
N ALA A 78 3.93 -16.93 9.62
CA ALA A 78 3.23 -18.08 10.21
C ALA A 78 2.41 -18.87 9.17
N ASN A 79 2.56 -18.56 7.88
CA ASN A 79 1.83 -19.16 6.75
C ASN A 79 0.31 -18.86 6.71
N ASP A 80 -0.14 -17.84 7.46
CA ASP A 80 -1.51 -17.35 7.40
C ASP A 80 -1.69 -16.37 6.23
N SER A 81 -2.79 -16.46 5.48
CA SER A 81 -3.13 -15.40 4.51
C SER A 81 -3.54 -14.12 5.25
N PHE A 82 -3.14 -12.97 4.71
CA PHE A 82 -3.82 -11.72 5.05
C PHE A 82 -5.24 -11.75 4.47
N THR A 83 -6.12 -10.96 5.08
CA THR A 83 -7.53 -10.95 4.70
C THR A 83 -8.08 -9.55 4.76
N TYR A 84 -8.98 -9.23 3.84
CA TYR A 84 -9.70 -7.97 3.79
C TYR A 84 -11.17 -8.21 3.45
N ILE A 85 -12.00 -7.18 3.58
CA ILE A 85 -13.35 -7.16 3.03
C ILE A 85 -13.48 -5.97 2.08
N ILE A 86 -14.25 -6.11 1.01
CA ILE A 86 -14.64 -4.99 0.16
C ILE A 86 -15.95 -4.41 0.70
N THR A 87 -15.88 -3.18 1.19
CA THR A 87 -17.09 -2.49 1.69
C THR A 87 -17.84 -1.79 0.56
N LYS A 88 -19.12 -1.49 0.77
CA LYS A 88 -19.91 -0.65 -0.17
C LYS A 88 -19.24 0.71 -0.47
N THR A 89 -18.52 1.27 0.51
CA THR A 89 -17.79 2.54 0.32
C THR A 89 -16.56 2.34 -0.55
N MET A 90 -15.88 1.20 -0.42
CA MET A 90 -14.76 0.83 -1.31
C MET A 90 -15.25 0.61 -2.73
N TYR A 91 -16.34 -0.15 -2.95
CA TYR A 91 -16.94 -0.29 -4.29
C TYR A 91 -17.32 1.06 -4.91
N LYS A 92 -17.92 1.98 -4.13
CA LYS A 92 -18.21 3.33 -4.64
C LYS A 92 -16.95 4.08 -5.07
N ARG A 93 -15.84 3.92 -4.34
CA ARG A 93 -14.55 4.54 -4.68
C ARG A 93 -13.93 3.90 -5.92
N LEU A 94 -13.98 2.58 -6.03
CA LEU A 94 -13.51 1.85 -7.21
C LEU A 94 -14.30 2.29 -8.45
N SER A 95 -15.63 2.25 -8.40
CA SER A 95 -16.49 2.74 -9.48
C SER A 95 -16.23 4.20 -9.85
N PHE A 96 -15.95 5.06 -8.87
CA PHE A 96 -15.53 6.44 -9.13
C PHE A 96 -14.18 6.49 -9.85
N ILE A 97 -13.18 5.74 -9.40
CA ILE A 97 -11.87 5.66 -10.06
C ILE A 97 -12.08 5.18 -11.51
N ASP A 98 -12.72 4.03 -11.71
CA ASP A 98 -12.94 3.42 -13.02
C ASP A 98 -13.61 4.41 -13.98
N SER A 99 -14.69 5.06 -13.55
CA SER A 99 -15.43 6.03 -14.39
C SER A 99 -14.60 7.28 -14.75
N ASN A 100 -13.60 7.64 -13.95
CA ASN A 100 -12.76 8.82 -14.17
C ASN A 100 -11.39 8.47 -14.78
N THR A 101 -10.97 7.20 -14.77
CA THR A 101 -9.69 6.73 -15.31
C THR A 101 -9.84 5.92 -16.59
N SER A 102 -11.04 5.45 -16.95
CA SER A 102 -11.33 4.71 -18.20
C SER A 102 -11.21 5.57 -19.48
N GLY A 103 -10.53 6.71 -19.41
CA GLY A 103 -10.33 7.64 -20.53
C GLY A 103 -11.54 8.53 -20.82
N PHE A 104 -11.36 9.45 -21.76
CA PHE A 104 -12.33 10.41 -22.29
C PHE A 104 -13.53 9.75 -23.02
N LEU A 105 -13.98 8.57 -22.60
CA LEU A 105 -15.07 7.82 -23.25
C LEU A 105 -16.46 8.42 -22.95
N GLY A 106 -16.57 9.39 -22.04
CA GLY A 106 -17.85 10.00 -21.64
C GLY A 106 -17.88 11.52 -21.54
N SER A 107 -16.87 12.24 -22.05
CA SER A 107 -16.84 13.71 -21.99
C SER A 107 -16.88 14.32 -23.38
N ASP A 108 -17.72 15.35 -23.58
CA ASP A 108 -17.75 16.23 -24.78
C ASP A 108 -16.45 17.04 -25.01
N VAL A 109 -15.38 16.73 -24.27
CA VAL A 109 -14.09 17.39 -24.35
C VAL A 109 -13.27 16.74 -25.46
N GLU A 110 -12.75 17.56 -26.36
CA GLU A 110 -11.88 17.16 -27.46
C GLU A 110 -10.73 16.27 -26.95
N LYS A 111 -10.50 15.13 -27.63
CA LYS A 111 -9.44 14.20 -27.26
C LYS A 111 -8.09 14.93 -27.33
N PRO A 112 -7.23 14.83 -26.30
CA PRO A 112 -5.94 15.50 -26.33
C PRO A 112 -5.07 14.97 -27.48
N THR A 113 -4.37 15.88 -28.15
CA THR A 113 -3.35 15.55 -29.14
C THR A 113 -2.24 14.71 -28.50
N GLU A 114 -1.50 13.93 -29.30
CA GLU A 114 -0.35 13.16 -28.81
C GLU A 114 0.69 14.03 -28.09
N ILE A 115 0.88 15.28 -28.55
CA ILE A 115 1.77 16.25 -27.88
C ILE A 115 1.25 16.61 -26.49
N GLN A 116 -0.06 16.84 -26.34
CA GLN A 116 -0.66 17.12 -25.03
C GLN A 116 -0.58 15.91 -24.11
N LYS A 117 -0.85 14.70 -24.60
CA LYS A 117 -0.68 13.45 -23.83
C LYS A 117 0.75 13.29 -23.34
N ASN A 118 1.73 13.43 -24.22
CA ASN A 118 3.15 13.33 -23.86
C ASN A 118 3.56 14.37 -22.81
N LYS A 119 3.07 15.62 -22.93
CA LYS A 119 3.29 16.66 -21.91
C LYS A 119 2.69 16.28 -20.56
N LEU A 120 1.48 15.73 -20.53
CA LEU A 120 0.82 15.27 -19.31
C LEU A 120 1.58 14.12 -18.66
N ILE A 121 2.03 13.12 -19.45
CA ILE A 121 2.84 12.01 -18.98
C ILE A 121 4.14 12.52 -18.37
N ILE A 122 4.90 13.35 -19.09
CA ILE A 122 6.16 13.90 -18.59
C ILE A 122 5.94 14.71 -17.31
N SER A 123 4.88 15.52 -17.25
CA SER A 123 4.54 16.28 -16.05
C SER A 123 4.18 15.35 -14.89
N GLY A 124 3.37 14.31 -15.13
CA GLY A 124 3.00 13.32 -14.12
C GLY A 124 4.22 12.61 -13.54
N LEU A 125 5.09 12.09 -14.40
CA LEU A 125 6.35 11.47 -13.98
C LEU A 125 7.26 12.44 -13.20
N THR A 126 7.30 13.71 -13.60
CA THR A 126 8.10 14.72 -12.89
C THR A 126 7.58 14.93 -11.47
N GLU A 127 6.26 15.07 -11.32
CA GLU A 127 5.64 15.31 -10.01
C GLU A 127 5.75 14.07 -9.11
N GLU A 128 5.53 12.88 -9.65
CA GLU A 128 5.62 11.62 -8.91
C GLU A 128 7.04 11.37 -8.40
N ALA A 129 8.07 11.66 -9.21
CA ALA A 129 9.48 11.44 -8.83
C ALA A 129 9.85 12.29 -7.62
N ILE A 130 9.36 13.53 -7.62
CA ILE A 130 9.57 14.50 -6.55
C ILE A 130 8.83 14.03 -5.30
N ALA A 131 7.53 13.73 -5.42
CA ALA A 131 6.68 13.36 -4.29
C ALA A 131 7.15 12.06 -3.63
N SER A 132 7.40 11.01 -4.42
CA SER A 132 7.89 9.72 -3.94
C SER A 132 9.23 9.87 -3.23
N SER A 133 10.20 10.59 -3.81
CA SER A 133 11.50 10.80 -3.15
C SER A 133 11.41 11.63 -1.87
N GLN A 134 10.47 12.59 -1.80
CA GLN A 134 10.22 13.37 -0.58
C GLN A 134 9.62 12.53 0.54
N ILE A 135 8.74 11.57 0.21
CA ILE A 135 8.21 10.59 1.17
C ILE A 135 9.37 9.75 1.74
N GLU A 136 10.33 9.38 0.90
CA GLU A 136 11.56 8.66 1.31
C GLU A 136 12.61 9.57 1.99
N GLY A 137 12.31 10.86 2.17
CA GLY A 137 13.12 11.79 2.97
C GLY A 137 14.03 12.74 2.20
N ALA A 138 13.96 12.78 0.85
CA ALA A 138 14.71 13.75 0.06
C ALA A 138 14.28 15.19 0.39
N ASN A 139 15.19 15.99 0.94
CA ASN A 139 14.90 17.36 1.39
C ASN A 139 15.18 18.39 0.28
N THR A 140 14.54 18.21 -0.87
CA THR A 140 14.61 19.18 -1.99
C THR A 140 13.24 19.79 -2.24
N SER A 141 13.17 21.13 -2.31
CA SER A 141 11.90 21.80 -2.63
C SER A 141 11.40 21.42 -4.03
N ARG A 142 10.08 21.28 -4.17
CA ARG A 142 9.43 20.97 -5.46
C ARG A 142 9.87 21.90 -6.59
N LYS A 143 10.00 23.20 -6.33
CA LYS A 143 10.43 24.20 -7.33
C LYS A 143 11.85 23.93 -7.84
N VAL A 144 12.78 23.61 -6.93
CA VAL A 144 14.17 23.30 -7.28
C VAL A 144 14.27 21.98 -8.02
N ALA A 145 13.57 20.94 -7.54
CA ALA A 145 13.55 19.63 -8.15
C ALA A 145 12.95 19.66 -9.57
N LYS A 146 11.83 20.36 -9.75
CA LYS A 146 11.21 20.53 -11.08
C LYS A 146 12.13 21.27 -12.05
N LYS A 147 12.77 22.36 -11.60
CA LYS A 147 13.76 23.07 -12.42
C LYS A 147 14.94 22.17 -12.78
N MET A 148 15.40 21.36 -11.83
CA MET A 148 16.50 20.41 -12.05
C MET A 148 16.18 19.41 -13.15
N LEU A 149 15.03 18.73 -13.05
CA LEU A 149 14.59 17.73 -14.03
C LEU A 149 14.37 18.36 -15.41
N LEU A 150 13.69 19.52 -15.49
CA LEU A 150 13.44 20.20 -16.77
C LEU A 150 14.72 20.71 -17.46
N SER A 151 15.69 21.20 -16.68
CA SER A 151 16.98 21.66 -17.21
C SER A 151 17.98 20.53 -17.46
N LYS A 152 17.66 19.29 -17.07
CA LYS A 152 18.54 18.11 -17.15
C LYS A 152 19.92 18.35 -16.54
N ARG A 153 20.02 19.22 -15.54
CA ARG A 153 21.28 19.45 -14.81
C ARG A 153 21.58 18.24 -13.92
N LYS A 154 22.86 18.03 -13.62
CA LYS A 154 23.28 17.02 -12.64
C LYS A 154 22.78 17.36 -11.23
N ALA A 155 22.57 16.33 -10.41
CA ALA A 155 22.33 16.47 -8.98
C ALA A 155 23.55 17.10 -8.30
N ARG A 156 23.29 17.89 -7.25
CA ARG A 156 24.32 18.54 -6.42
C ARG A 156 24.55 17.83 -5.09
N ASN A 157 23.58 17.02 -4.67
CA ASN A 157 23.58 16.31 -3.40
C ASN A 157 22.79 15.00 -3.52
N LYS A 158 22.82 14.20 -2.46
CA LYS A 158 22.12 12.91 -2.35
C LYS A 158 20.61 13.03 -2.60
N ASP A 159 19.96 14.03 -2.02
CA ASP A 159 18.50 14.20 -2.13
C ASP A 159 18.07 14.51 -3.58
N GLU A 160 18.83 15.34 -4.27
CA GLU A 160 18.64 15.60 -5.69
C GLU A 160 18.91 14.34 -6.54
N GLN A 161 19.91 13.54 -6.16
CA GLN A 161 20.21 12.27 -6.83
C GLN A 161 19.06 11.28 -6.67
N MET A 162 18.46 11.16 -5.48
CA MET A 162 17.26 10.33 -5.25
C MET A 162 16.12 10.70 -6.22
N ILE A 163 15.88 12.00 -6.41
CA ILE A 163 14.84 12.50 -7.33
C ILE A 163 15.17 12.18 -8.79
N ILE A 164 16.42 12.39 -9.21
CA ILE A 164 16.85 12.06 -10.57
C ILE A 164 16.71 10.56 -10.83
N ASN A 165 17.17 9.72 -9.91
CA ASN A 165 17.08 8.27 -10.00
C ASN A 165 15.63 7.81 -10.16
N ASN A 166 14.73 8.31 -9.31
CA ASN A 166 13.31 7.96 -9.35
C ASN A 166 12.66 8.40 -10.68
N TYR A 167 12.96 9.61 -11.15
CA TYR A 167 12.50 10.08 -12.45
C TYR A 167 12.99 9.19 -13.60
N GLN A 168 14.28 8.83 -13.63
CA GLN A 168 14.86 7.97 -14.65
C GLN A 168 14.25 6.55 -14.64
N VAL A 169 14.05 5.98 -13.46
CA VAL A 169 13.38 4.68 -13.31
C VAL A 169 11.97 4.74 -13.88
N MET A 170 11.19 5.77 -13.53
CA MET A 170 9.82 5.90 -14.06
C MET A 170 9.77 6.10 -15.58
N GLN A 171 10.72 6.82 -16.17
CA GLN A 171 10.83 6.90 -17.63
C GLN A 171 11.07 5.51 -18.23
N ARG A 172 11.97 4.71 -17.65
CA ARG A 172 12.27 3.36 -18.10
C ARG A 172 11.09 2.40 -17.91
N LEU A 173 10.29 2.60 -16.86
CA LEU A 173 9.07 1.80 -16.63
C LEU A 173 8.04 1.97 -17.75
N LEU A 174 8.01 3.12 -18.46
CA LEU A 174 7.15 3.27 -19.63
C LEU A 174 7.52 2.31 -20.77
N ASP A 175 8.81 2.01 -20.91
CA ASP A 175 9.31 1.04 -21.89
C ASP A 175 9.10 -0.40 -21.43
N TRP A 176 8.97 -0.61 -20.11
CA TRP A 176 8.89 -1.93 -19.49
C TRP A 176 7.48 -2.41 -19.16
N LYS A 177 6.48 -1.52 -19.25
CA LYS A 177 5.11 -1.77 -18.80
C LYS A 177 4.42 -2.99 -19.43
N ASP A 178 4.85 -3.41 -20.62
CA ASP A 178 4.24 -4.53 -21.36
C ASP A 178 5.01 -5.86 -21.17
N PHE A 179 6.12 -5.85 -20.43
CA PHE A 179 6.86 -7.07 -20.10
C PHE A 179 6.35 -7.70 -18.81
N PRO A 180 6.41 -9.03 -18.68
CA PRO A 180 6.09 -9.70 -17.43
C PRO A 180 7.04 -9.23 -16.32
N LEU A 181 6.49 -9.03 -15.13
CA LEU A 181 7.26 -8.73 -13.93
C LEU A 181 8.26 -9.88 -13.68
N SER A 182 9.47 -9.56 -13.25
CA SER A 182 10.46 -10.56 -12.88
C SER A 182 11.32 -10.08 -11.72
N LEU A 183 11.98 -11.03 -11.03
CA LEU A 183 12.91 -10.69 -9.96
C LEU A 183 14.07 -9.81 -10.46
N ASN A 184 14.57 -10.09 -11.66
CA ASN A 184 15.63 -9.29 -12.28
C ASN A 184 15.16 -7.85 -12.54
N MET A 185 13.93 -7.67 -13.02
CA MET A 185 13.35 -6.33 -13.21
C MET A 185 13.24 -5.59 -11.87
N LEU A 186 12.83 -6.26 -10.79
CA LEU A 186 12.78 -5.65 -9.45
C LEU A 186 14.18 -5.25 -8.94
N GLN A 187 15.19 -6.11 -9.15
CA GLN A 187 16.58 -5.80 -8.80
C GLN A 187 17.15 -4.64 -9.62
N ASP A 188 16.83 -4.58 -10.91
CA ASP A 188 17.20 -3.45 -11.78
C ASP A 188 16.52 -2.16 -11.32
N ILE A 189 15.23 -2.20 -10.99
CA ILE A 189 14.53 -1.04 -10.42
C ILE A 189 15.22 -0.58 -9.14
N GLN A 190 15.51 -1.50 -8.20
CA GLN A 190 16.17 -1.17 -6.95
C GLN A 190 17.56 -0.56 -7.20
N LYS A 191 18.38 -1.18 -8.06
CA LYS A 191 19.69 -0.67 -8.43
C LYS A 191 19.62 0.77 -8.94
N ASN A 192 18.72 1.04 -9.88
CA ASN A 192 18.64 2.35 -10.51
C ASN A 192 18.02 3.40 -9.58
N ILE A 193 17.05 3.04 -8.74
CA ILE A 193 16.43 4.01 -7.81
C ILE A 193 17.41 4.37 -6.68
N THR A 194 18.26 3.43 -6.25
CA THR A 194 19.19 3.63 -5.13
C THR A 194 20.60 4.03 -5.53
N ALA A 195 20.92 4.09 -6.83
CA ALA A 195 22.25 4.40 -7.35
C ALA A 195 22.87 5.65 -6.69
N ASP A 196 24.04 5.49 -6.06
CA ASP A 196 24.76 6.58 -5.37
C ASP A 196 23.97 7.26 -4.23
N THR A 197 22.98 6.58 -3.66
CA THR A 197 22.17 7.11 -2.54
C THR A 197 22.15 6.21 -1.30
N LEU A 198 22.67 4.99 -1.38
CA LEU A 198 22.87 4.13 -0.20
C LEU A 198 24.16 4.48 0.55
N GLU A 199 24.22 4.10 1.82
CA GLU A 199 25.44 4.25 2.63
C GLU A 199 26.52 3.25 2.18
N ASP A 200 26.12 1.99 1.93
CA ASP A 200 26.96 0.97 1.30
C ASP A 200 26.51 0.73 -0.14
N LYS A 201 27.42 0.94 -1.10
CA LYS A 201 27.17 0.65 -2.53
C LYS A 201 26.93 -0.82 -2.81
N ASN A 202 27.42 -1.72 -1.95
CA ASN A 202 27.20 -3.15 -2.10
C ASN A 202 25.75 -3.55 -1.82
N ASP A 203 24.91 -2.65 -1.31
CA ASP A 203 23.48 -2.88 -1.08
C ASP A 203 22.63 -2.62 -2.33
N GLU A 204 23.24 -2.12 -3.41
CA GLU A 204 22.59 -1.96 -4.71
C GLU A 204 22.46 -3.31 -5.44
N ALA A 205 21.36 -3.46 -6.18
CA ALA A 205 21.03 -4.61 -7.03
C ALA A 205 20.92 -5.98 -6.32
N ARG A 206 20.82 -6.03 -4.99
CA ARG A 206 20.73 -7.30 -4.24
C ARG A 206 19.56 -7.33 -3.27
N LEU A 207 19.12 -8.54 -2.95
CA LEU A 207 18.27 -8.75 -1.80
C LEU A 207 19.07 -8.54 -0.52
N ARG A 208 18.36 -8.07 0.49
CA ARG A 208 18.87 -7.95 1.85
C ARG A 208 19.20 -9.34 2.40
N THR A 209 20.27 -9.45 3.17
CA THR A 209 20.64 -10.67 3.89
C THR A 209 20.19 -10.59 5.34
N ASP A 210 20.11 -11.75 6.00
CA ASP A 210 19.81 -11.82 7.44
C ASP A 210 20.88 -11.12 8.32
N LYS A 211 22.04 -10.77 7.75
CA LYS A 211 23.13 -10.06 8.43
C LYS A 211 23.03 -8.54 8.33
N ASP A 212 22.20 -8.02 7.43
CA ASP A 212 22.07 -6.57 7.20
C ASP A 212 21.36 -5.87 8.39
N ASN A 213 20.78 -6.63 9.34
CA ASN A 213 20.23 -6.15 10.62
C ASN A 213 19.32 -4.92 10.52
N ILE A 214 18.46 -4.89 9.51
CA ILE A 214 17.54 -3.77 9.32
C ILE A 214 16.29 -3.89 10.20
N GLY A 215 15.72 -2.75 10.57
CA GLY A 215 14.48 -2.68 11.34
C GLY A 215 13.75 -1.36 11.12
N VAL A 216 12.43 -1.39 11.28
CA VAL A 216 11.61 -0.17 11.36
C VAL A 216 11.68 0.31 12.81
N VAL A 217 12.38 1.42 13.03
CA VAL A 217 12.63 1.95 14.37
C VAL A 217 11.83 3.22 14.60
N ASN A 218 11.25 3.34 15.79
CA ASN A 218 10.68 4.60 16.24
C ASN A 218 11.82 5.59 16.52
N ARG A 219 11.95 6.62 15.68
CA ARG A 219 13.03 7.61 15.79
C ARG A 219 13.09 8.35 17.12
N LEU A 220 11.98 8.46 17.86
CA LEU A 220 11.93 9.16 19.15
C LEU A 220 12.31 8.25 20.33
N THR A 221 11.89 6.98 20.31
CA THR A 221 12.09 6.06 21.44
C THR A 221 13.24 5.07 21.24
N GLY A 222 13.72 4.91 20.00
CA GLY A 222 14.69 3.88 19.63
C GLY A 222 14.12 2.45 19.59
N GLU A 223 12.82 2.29 19.84
CA GLU A 223 12.15 0.98 19.84
C GLU A 223 12.07 0.42 18.42
N VAL A 224 12.46 -0.84 18.23
CA VAL A 224 12.23 -1.58 16.98
C VAL A 224 10.75 -1.95 16.91
N VAL A 225 10.02 -1.25 16.04
CA VAL A 225 8.57 -1.42 15.83
C VAL A 225 8.29 -2.64 14.94
N PHE A 226 9.20 -2.94 14.02
CA PHE A 226 9.07 -4.09 13.13
C PHE A 226 10.44 -4.56 12.64
N THR A 227 10.67 -5.87 12.72
CA THR A 227 11.82 -6.54 12.09
C THR A 227 11.33 -7.25 10.83
N PRO A 228 11.85 -6.90 9.64
CA PRO A 228 11.51 -7.59 8.40
C PRO A 228 11.78 -9.11 8.48
N PRO A 229 11.04 -9.91 7.70
CA PRO A 229 11.26 -11.35 7.66
C PRO A 229 12.64 -11.68 7.07
N LYS A 230 13.10 -12.91 7.33
CA LYS A 230 14.35 -13.45 6.79
C LYS A 230 14.37 -13.44 5.27
N GLN A 231 15.56 -13.36 4.70
CA GLN A 231 15.78 -13.35 3.25
C GLN A 231 15.10 -14.52 2.53
N SER A 232 15.14 -15.73 3.11
CA SER A 232 14.51 -16.92 2.52
C SER A 232 12.99 -16.77 2.38
N VAL A 233 12.34 -16.14 3.35
CA VAL A 233 10.89 -15.85 3.32
C VAL A 233 10.61 -14.77 2.27
N VAL A 234 11.41 -13.71 2.23
CA VAL A 234 11.25 -12.64 1.24
C VAL A 234 11.36 -13.18 -0.19
N LEU A 235 12.33 -14.05 -0.46
CA LEU A 235 12.52 -14.64 -1.79
C LEU A 235 11.27 -15.45 -2.21
N GLN A 236 10.77 -16.30 -1.32
CA GLN A 236 9.56 -17.09 -1.58
C GLN A 236 8.32 -16.22 -1.84
N GLU A 237 8.15 -15.12 -1.09
CA GLU A 237 7.01 -14.22 -1.31
C GLU A 237 7.18 -13.35 -2.56
N LEU A 238 8.41 -13.01 -2.97
CA LEU A 238 8.68 -12.31 -4.23
C LEU A 238 8.34 -13.19 -5.44
N GLU A 239 8.62 -14.48 -5.39
CA GLU A 239 8.21 -15.43 -6.43
C GLU A 239 6.68 -15.48 -6.56
N ARG A 240 5.96 -15.56 -5.43
CA ARG A 240 4.49 -15.50 -5.42
C ARG A 240 3.94 -14.17 -5.95
N LEU A 241 4.59 -13.05 -5.61
CA LEU A 241 4.23 -11.73 -6.14
C LEU A 241 4.41 -11.67 -7.65
N VAL A 242 5.53 -12.19 -8.16
CA VAL A 242 5.83 -12.24 -9.60
C VAL A 242 4.81 -13.13 -10.32
N GLU A 243 4.50 -14.30 -9.77
CA GLU A 243 3.46 -15.18 -10.32
C GLU A 243 2.11 -14.47 -10.35
N TYR A 244 1.68 -13.89 -9.22
CA TYR A 244 0.41 -13.16 -9.10
C TYR A 244 0.31 -11.98 -10.07
N ALA A 245 1.35 -11.15 -10.18
CA ALA A 245 1.35 -9.98 -11.07
C ALA A 245 1.30 -10.36 -12.56
N ASN A 246 1.78 -11.55 -12.91
CA ASN A 246 1.79 -12.06 -14.28
C ASN A 246 0.63 -13.00 -14.60
N GLN A 247 -0.18 -13.38 -13.61
CA GLN A 247 -1.40 -14.13 -13.86
C GLN A 247 -2.29 -13.30 -14.78
N LYS A 248 -2.58 -13.84 -15.96
CA LYS A 248 -3.63 -13.29 -16.79
C LYS A 248 -4.93 -13.43 -16.03
N GLU A 249 -5.83 -12.47 -16.19
CA GLU A 249 -7.23 -12.67 -15.80
C GLU A 249 -7.71 -13.93 -16.55
N THR A 250 -7.73 -15.05 -15.85
CA THR A 250 -8.45 -16.23 -16.28
C THR A 250 -9.92 -15.87 -16.10
N ASP A 251 -10.71 -16.04 -17.15
CA ASP A 251 -12.17 -16.17 -17.06
C ASP A 251 -12.46 -17.45 -16.24
N ASP A 252 -12.14 -17.42 -14.94
CA ASP A 252 -12.58 -18.42 -13.99
C ASP A 252 -14.05 -18.10 -13.75
N GLY A 253 -14.87 -18.74 -14.58
CA GLY A 253 -16.30 -18.57 -14.67
C GLY A 253 -16.99 -18.52 -13.31
N TYR A 254 -17.89 -17.54 -13.21
CA TYR A 254 -19.07 -17.64 -12.36
C TYR A 254 -19.90 -18.88 -12.73
#